data_AF-A0A6G2DDN9-F1
#
_entry.id   AF-A0A6G2DDN9-F1
#
_cell.length_a   1.000
_cell.length_b   1.000
_cell.length_c   1.000
_cell.angle_alpha   90.00
_cell.angle_beta   90.00
_cell.angle_gamma   90.00
#
_symmetry.space_group_name_H-M   'P 1'
#
loop_
_entity.id
_entity.type
_entity.pdbx_description
1 polymer ?
#
loop_
_entity_poly.entity_id
_entity_poly.type
_entity_poly.pdbx_seq_one_letter_code
_entity_poly.pdbx_strand_id
1 'polypeptide(L)'
;EYEYGMIALHFISSLGRSPEIYPVRVLLLTDERRVTRDLLVSKIKSVAPFVELIDIQSLVDYHSIDLSQYDYILSTKPLTNQEIDVISSFPTVKELFELQERLQYVQAHRTIVARDAIAPEKSYDLQDYLISSSQLLSQFELVQLENNQSFEHTV
;
A
#
# COMPACT_ATOMS: atom_id res chain seq x y z
N GLU A 1 7.84 9.22 -40.73
CA GLU A 1 8.15 9.29 -39.29
C GLU A 1 6.91 9.36 -38.39
N TYR A 2 5.85 10.10 -38.75
CA TYR A 2 4.64 10.25 -37.92
C TYR A 2 3.88 8.92 -37.66
N GLU A 3 3.84 8.02 -38.64
CA GLU A 3 3.17 6.71 -38.51
C GLU A 3 3.87 5.79 -37.50
N TYR A 4 5.21 5.80 -37.47
CA TYR A 4 5.99 5.04 -36.49
C TYR A 4 5.77 5.57 -35.07
N GLY A 5 5.66 6.89 -34.90
CA GLY A 5 5.31 7.51 -33.62
C GLY A 5 3.92 7.13 -33.14
N MET A 6 2.94 7.08 -34.05
CA MET A 6 1.56 6.65 -33.73
C MET A 6 1.47 5.17 -33.38
N ILE A 7 2.20 4.31 -34.09
CA ILE A 7 2.29 2.88 -33.75
C ILE A 7 2.95 2.71 -32.38
N ALA A 8 4.08 3.37 -32.12
CA ALA A 8 4.75 3.32 -30.82
C ALA A 8 3.85 3.84 -29.68
N LEU A 9 3.10 4.92 -29.91
CA LEU A 9 2.16 5.46 -28.93
C LEU A 9 0.97 4.52 -28.68
N HIS A 10 0.41 3.91 -29.74
CA HIS A 10 -0.64 2.90 -29.60
C HIS A 10 -0.15 1.66 -28.85
N PHE A 11 1.09 1.22 -29.11
CA PHE A 11 1.71 0.11 -28.38
C PHE A 11 1.97 0.49 -26.92
N ILE A 12 2.59 1.63 -26.62
CA ILE A 12 2.82 2.10 -25.24
C ILE A 12 1.48 2.27 -24.49
N SER A 13 0.46 2.82 -25.15
CA SER A 13 -0.88 3.00 -24.59
C SER A 13 -1.61 1.67 -24.37
N SER A 14 -1.39 0.68 -25.24
CA SER A 14 -1.98 -0.66 -25.10
C SER A 14 -1.21 -1.54 -24.11
N LEU A 15 0.11 -1.40 -24.01
CA LEU A 15 0.96 -2.06 -23.01
C LEU A 15 0.71 -1.50 -21.61
N GLY A 16 0.61 -0.17 -21.47
CA GLY A 16 0.26 0.49 -20.21
C GLY A 16 -1.18 0.22 -19.75
N ARG A 17 -2.02 -0.34 -20.64
CA ARG A 17 -3.40 -0.77 -20.36
C ARG A 17 -3.58 -2.29 -20.44
N SER A 18 -2.50 -3.07 -20.45
CA SER A 18 -2.62 -4.53 -20.33
C SER A 18 -3.14 -4.88 -18.94
N PRO A 19 -4.33 -5.51 -18.80
CA PRO A 19 -4.94 -5.77 -17.49
C PRO A 19 -4.27 -6.87 -16.66
N GLU A 20 -3.10 -7.37 -17.03
CA GLU A 20 -2.48 -8.57 -16.43
C GLU A 20 -1.06 -8.37 -15.88
N ILE A 21 -0.60 -7.14 -15.64
CA ILE A 21 0.58 -6.94 -14.77
C ILE A 21 0.08 -6.88 -13.34
N TYR A 22 -0.31 -8.02 -12.79
CA TYR A 22 -0.85 -8.09 -11.44
C TYR A 22 0.18 -7.49 -10.46
N PRO A 23 -0.21 -6.48 -9.69
CA PRO A 23 0.68 -5.93 -8.70
C PRO A 23 0.98 -6.98 -7.63
N VAL A 24 2.26 -7.14 -7.31
CA VAL A 24 2.70 -8.08 -6.26
C VAL A 24 2.55 -7.38 -4.91
N ARG A 25 1.92 -8.07 -3.94
CA ARG A 25 1.89 -7.63 -2.54
C ARG A 25 2.93 -8.40 -1.75
N VAL A 26 3.85 -7.65 -1.14
CA VAL A 26 4.97 -8.21 -0.39
C VAL A 26 4.77 -7.91 1.08
N LEU A 27 4.91 -8.93 1.93
CA LEU A 27 5.02 -8.77 3.37
C LEU A 27 6.50 -8.74 3.75
N LEU A 28 6.95 -7.65 4.38
CA LEU A 28 8.31 -7.50 4.88
C LEU A 28 8.33 -7.59 6.41
N LEU A 29 8.89 -8.68 6.92
CA LEU A 29 9.06 -8.94 8.34
C LEU A 29 10.40 -8.36 8.81
N THR A 30 10.32 -7.32 9.64
CA THR A 30 11.53 -6.66 10.12
C THR A 30 11.33 -5.87 11.42
N ASP A 31 12.26 -6.06 12.34
CA ASP A 31 12.37 -5.26 13.57
C ASP A 31 13.38 -4.10 13.42
N GLU A 32 13.77 -3.79 12.20
CA GLU A 32 14.71 -2.71 11.91
C GLU A 32 14.11 -1.34 12.21
N ARG A 33 14.98 -0.34 12.42
CA ARG A 33 14.53 1.04 12.66
C ARG A 33 13.87 1.62 11.40
N ARG A 34 12.94 2.57 11.60
CA ARG A 34 12.17 3.24 10.53
C ARG A 34 13.02 3.68 9.33
N VAL A 35 14.14 4.35 9.59
CA VAL A 35 15.04 4.84 8.52
C VAL A 35 15.59 3.70 7.66
N THR A 36 16.01 2.59 8.28
CA THR A 36 16.53 1.42 7.59
C THR A 36 15.43 0.73 6.79
N ARG A 37 14.22 0.61 7.38
CA ARG A 37 13.02 0.05 6.71
C ARG A 37 12.66 0.86 5.46
N ASP A 38 12.58 2.18 5.56
CA ASP A 38 12.22 3.06 4.43
C ASP A 38 13.26 2.97 3.30
N LEU A 39 14.55 2.90 3.65
CA LEU A 39 15.63 2.73 2.66
C LEU A 39 15.51 1.39 1.93
N LEU A 40 15.26 0.31 2.67
CA LEU A 40 15.06 -1.03 2.11
C LEU A 40 13.86 -1.06 1.17
N VAL A 41 12.71 -0.52 1.61
CA VAL A 41 11.49 -0.39 0.80
C VAL A 41 11.77 0.39 -0.48
N SER A 42 12.47 1.53 -0.38
CA SER A 42 12.83 2.34 -1.54
C SER A 42 13.72 1.58 -2.53
N LYS A 43 14.69 0.81 -2.04
CA LYS A 43 15.56 -0.02 -2.88
C LYS A 43 14.79 -1.13 -3.59
N ILE A 44 13.88 -1.81 -2.88
CA ILE A 44 13.02 -2.85 -3.46
C ILE A 44 12.12 -2.24 -4.53
N LYS A 45 11.43 -1.13 -4.25
CA LYS A 45 10.59 -0.43 -5.23
C LYS A 45 11.37 0.08 -6.45
N SER A 46 12.65 0.42 -6.28
CA SER A 46 13.51 0.84 -7.38
C SER A 46 13.81 -0.29 -8.37
N VAL A 47 13.94 -1.53 -7.91
CA VAL A 47 14.23 -2.69 -8.78
C VAL A 47 12.98 -3.45 -9.20
N ALA A 48 11.91 -3.36 -8.41
CA ALA A 48 10.63 -4.01 -8.65
C ALA A 48 9.48 -2.98 -8.57
N PRO A 49 9.34 -2.09 -9.57
CA PRO A 49 8.28 -1.07 -9.59
C PRO A 49 6.86 -1.65 -9.73
N PHE A 50 6.75 -2.93 -10.09
CA PHE A 50 5.50 -3.69 -10.20
C PHE A 50 4.96 -4.19 -8.84
N VAL A 51 5.70 -3.96 -7.75
CA VAL A 51 5.23 -4.21 -6.38
C VAL A 51 4.33 -3.03 -5.96
N GLU A 52 3.03 -3.28 -5.83
CA GLU A 52 2.05 -2.26 -5.40
C GLU A 52 2.25 -1.90 -3.94
N LEU A 53 2.36 -2.93 -3.10
CA LEU A 53 2.34 -2.77 -1.66
C LEU A 53 3.44 -3.61 -1.02
N ILE A 54 4.22 -2.94 -0.17
CA ILE A 54 5.16 -3.58 0.74
C ILE A 54 4.62 -3.27 2.13
N ASP A 55 3.90 -4.22 2.71
CA ASP A 55 3.46 -4.10 4.11
C ASP A 55 4.62 -4.49 5.02
N ILE A 56 4.77 -3.79 6.14
CA ILE A 56 5.93 -3.97 7.00
C ILE A 56 5.49 -4.28 8.42
N GLN A 57 5.68 -5.53 8.82
CA GLN A 57 5.22 -6.06 10.11
C GLN A 57 6.41 -6.50 10.97
N SER A 58 6.23 -6.52 12.29
CA SER A 58 7.25 -7.07 13.20
C SER A 58 7.28 -8.60 13.14
N LEU A 59 8.43 -9.20 13.44
CA LEU A 59 8.55 -10.65 13.54
C LEU A 59 7.65 -11.25 14.65
N VAL A 60 7.32 -10.45 15.67
CA VAL A 60 6.50 -10.90 16.81
C VAL A 60 5.03 -11.09 16.41
N ASP A 61 4.52 -10.21 15.54
CA ASP A 61 3.12 -10.21 15.12
C ASP A 61 2.84 -11.22 13.99
N TYR A 62 3.88 -11.89 13.48
CA TYR A 62 3.83 -12.80 12.34
C TYR A 62 2.69 -13.84 12.43
N HIS A 63 2.46 -14.42 13.61
CA HIS A 63 1.42 -15.44 13.81
C HIS A 63 -0.02 -14.92 13.75
N SER A 64 -0.22 -13.60 13.80
CA SER A 64 -1.53 -12.95 13.75
C SER A 64 -1.91 -12.44 12.35
N ILE A 65 -0.99 -12.53 11.39
CA ILE A 65 -1.16 -11.96 10.05
C ILE A 65 -1.85 -12.97 9.12
N ASP A 66 -2.86 -12.50 8.38
CA ASP A 66 -3.47 -13.27 7.30
C ASP A 66 -2.54 -13.30 6.08
N LEU A 67 -1.77 -14.38 5.96
CA LEU A 67 -0.80 -14.58 4.88
C LEU A 67 -1.47 -14.73 3.49
N SER A 68 -2.77 -15.01 3.43
CA SER A 68 -3.50 -15.19 2.18
C SER A 68 -3.58 -13.92 1.32
N GLN A 69 -3.33 -12.76 1.94
CA GLN A 69 -3.39 -11.44 1.31
C GLN A 69 -2.09 -11.02 0.61
N TYR A 70 -0.99 -11.72 0.87
CA TYR A 70 0.33 -11.44 0.31
C TYR A 70 0.70 -12.48 -0.73
N ASP A 71 1.46 -12.08 -1.74
CA ASP A 71 1.96 -12.95 -2.80
C ASP A 71 3.39 -13.42 -2.49
N TYR A 72 4.10 -12.69 -1.63
CA TYR A 72 5.47 -12.99 -1.27
C TYR A 72 5.81 -12.49 0.14
N ILE A 73 6.64 -13.24 0.86
CA ILE A 73 7.03 -12.93 2.24
C ILE A 73 8.55 -12.82 2.28
N LEU A 74 9.04 -11.69 2.78
CA LEU A 74 10.44 -11.40 3.01
C LEU A 74 10.70 -11.19 4.49
N SER A 75 11.84 -11.64 4.97
CA SER A 75 12.30 -11.35 6.33
C SER A 75 13.71 -10.80 6.33
N THR A 76 14.00 -9.91 7.27
CA THR A 76 15.38 -9.43 7.51
C THR A 76 16.20 -10.35 8.42
N LYS A 77 15.55 -11.33 9.05
CA LYS A 77 16.19 -12.33 9.91
C LYS A 77 15.64 -13.72 9.57
N PRO A 78 16.46 -14.78 9.68
CA PRO A 78 15.98 -16.14 9.50
C PRO A 78 14.91 -16.46 10.55
N LEU A 79 13.75 -16.94 10.11
CA LEU A 79 12.68 -17.40 11.00
C LEU A 79 12.82 -18.91 11.18
N THR A 80 12.84 -19.38 12.43
CA THR A 80 13.27 -20.75 12.81
C THR A 80 12.45 -21.90 12.20
N ASN A 81 11.26 -21.63 11.64
CA ASN A 81 10.31 -22.68 11.27
C ASN A 81 9.76 -22.65 9.83
N GLN A 82 10.28 -21.78 8.93
CA GLN A 82 9.72 -21.69 7.57
C GLN A 82 10.75 -21.33 6.50
N GLU A 83 10.49 -21.78 5.26
CA GLU A 83 11.18 -21.37 4.03
C GLU A 83 10.78 -19.94 3.63
N ILE A 84 10.99 -18.98 4.53
CA ILE A 84 10.82 -17.56 4.22
C ILE A 84 12.12 -17.03 3.63
N ASP A 85 11.99 -16.29 2.54
CA ASP A 85 13.15 -15.68 1.90
C ASP A 85 13.71 -14.54 2.76
N VAL A 86 15.03 -14.62 2.99
CA VAL A 86 15.75 -13.66 3.83
C VAL A 86 16.44 -12.64 2.94
N ILE A 87 16.27 -11.36 3.28
CA ILE A 87 16.97 -10.24 2.65
C ILE A 87 17.76 -9.47 3.70
N SER A 88 19.00 -9.12 3.38
CA SER A 88 19.82 -8.26 4.24
C SER A 88 19.16 -6.89 4.43
N SER A 89 19.24 -6.31 5.64
CA SER A 89 18.75 -4.94 5.93
C SER A 89 19.40 -3.88 5.02
N PHE A 90 20.60 -4.17 4.52
CA PHE A 90 21.30 -3.40 3.49
C PHE A 90 21.65 -4.33 2.32
N PRO A 91 20.72 -4.55 1.38
CA PRO A 91 20.92 -5.53 0.33
C PRO A 91 21.93 -5.02 -0.69
N THR A 92 22.80 -5.93 -1.11
CA THR A 92 23.73 -5.74 -2.23
C THR A 92 22.98 -5.70 -3.56
N VAL A 93 23.64 -5.23 -4.61
CA VAL A 93 23.07 -5.23 -5.97
C VAL A 93 22.69 -6.64 -6.42
N LYS A 94 23.49 -7.63 -6.04
CA LYS A 94 23.22 -9.04 -6.35
C LYS A 94 21.95 -9.53 -5.67
N GLU A 95 21.79 -9.29 -4.37
CA GLU A 95 20.58 -9.66 -3.62
C GLU A 95 19.33 -8.98 -4.18
N LEU A 96 19.43 -7.71 -4.57
CA LEU A 96 18.31 -6.99 -5.19
C LEU A 96 17.94 -7.57 -6.56
N PHE A 97 18.92 -7.98 -7.35
CA PHE A 97 18.66 -8.61 -8.65
C PHE A 97 18.03 -10.00 -8.50
N GLU A 98 18.56 -10.82 -7.58
CA GLU A 98 17.97 -12.12 -7.24
C GLU A 98 16.54 -11.95 -6.71
N LEU A 99 16.27 -10.94 -5.88
CA LEU A 99 14.93 -10.61 -5.42
C LEU A 99 14.02 -10.23 -6.59
N GLN A 100 14.49 -9.39 -7.51
CA GLN A 100 13.72 -8.97 -8.68
C GLN A 100 13.30 -10.17 -9.53
N GLU A 101 14.21 -11.10 -9.83
CA GLU A 101 13.90 -12.31 -10.61
C GLU A 101 12.83 -13.18 -9.92
N ARG A 102 12.94 -13.34 -8.59
CA ARG A 102 11.94 -14.09 -7.81
C ARG A 102 10.57 -13.42 -7.82
N LEU A 103 10.52 -12.11 -7.61
CA LEU A 103 9.25 -11.36 -7.64
C LEU A 103 8.62 -11.38 -9.03
N GLN A 104 9.43 -11.37 -10.10
CA GLN A 104 8.95 -11.57 -11.47
C GLN A 104 8.43 -12.99 -11.70
N TYR A 105 9.09 -14.01 -11.16
CA TYR A 105 8.61 -15.39 -11.22
C TYR A 105 7.26 -15.55 -10.51
N VAL A 106 7.12 -14.98 -9.30
CA VAL A 106 5.86 -14.97 -8.53
C VAL A 106 4.76 -14.25 -9.30
N GLN A 107 5.08 -13.13 -9.94
CA GLN A 107 4.13 -12.41 -10.80
C GLN A 107 3.68 -13.26 -11.99
N ALA A 108 4.60 -13.95 -12.66
CA ALA A 108 4.31 -14.75 -13.87
C ALA A 108 3.55 -16.05 -13.58
N HIS A 109 3.74 -16.65 -12.40
CA HIS A 109 3.12 -17.92 -12.01
C HIS A 109 1.93 -17.74 -11.06
N ARG A 110 1.43 -16.50 -10.94
CA ARG A 110 0.30 -16.21 -10.08
C ARG A 110 -0.96 -16.90 -10.58
N THR A 111 -1.53 -17.78 -9.75
CA THR A 111 -2.89 -18.29 -9.99
C THR A 111 -3.85 -17.14 -9.70
N ILE A 112 -4.68 -16.77 -10.67
CA ILE A 112 -5.61 -15.63 -10.59
C ILE A 112 -6.59 -15.88 -9.43
N VAL A 113 -6.32 -15.31 -8.27
CA VAL A 113 -7.28 -15.25 -7.16
C VAL A 113 -7.80 -13.82 -7.14
N ALA A 114 -9.08 -13.65 -7.50
CA ALA A 114 -9.78 -12.40 -7.33
C ALA A 114 -9.79 -12.05 -5.84
N ARG A 115 -8.96 -11.09 -5.44
CA ARG A 115 -8.93 -10.58 -4.06
C ARG A 115 -9.88 -9.40 -3.97
N ASP A 116 -10.70 -9.40 -2.93
CA ASP A 116 -11.35 -8.18 -2.47
C ASP A 116 -10.25 -7.14 -2.17
N ALA A 117 -10.44 -5.93 -2.69
CA ALA A 117 -9.49 -4.85 -2.50
C ALA A 117 -9.21 -4.69 -1.00
N ILE A 118 -7.96 -4.85 -0.58
CA ILE A 118 -7.53 -4.40 0.74
C ILE A 118 -7.86 -2.92 0.75
N ALA A 119 -8.85 -2.54 1.57
CA ALA A 119 -9.20 -1.15 1.74
C ALA A 119 -7.89 -0.43 2.08
N PRO A 120 -7.45 0.57 1.30
CA PRO A 120 -6.22 1.27 1.58
C PRO A 120 -6.30 1.72 3.03
N GLU A 121 -5.27 1.36 3.81
CA GLU A 121 -5.16 1.77 5.20
C GLU A 121 -5.36 3.28 5.21
N LYS A 122 -6.51 3.73 5.71
CA LYS A 122 -6.88 5.14 5.65
C LYS A 122 -5.90 5.84 6.57
N SER A 123 -4.86 6.42 5.99
CA SER A 123 -3.96 7.35 6.66
C SER A 123 -4.77 8.59 6.96
N TYR A 124 -5.45 8.59 8.11
CA TYR A 124 -6.12 9.78 8.61
C TYR A 124 -5.04 10.76 9.05
N ASP A 125 -4.99 11.93 8.42
CA ASP A 125 -4.19 13.03 8.93
C ASP A 125 -4.84 13.53 10.24
N LEU A 126 -4.27 13.08 11.36
CA LEU A 126 -4.71 13.45 12.70
C LEU A 126 -4.64 14.97 12.91
N GLN A 127 -3.72 15.66 12.24
CA GLN A 127 -3.56 17.10 12.37
C GLN A 127 -4.73 17.83 11.71
N ASP A 128 -5.10 17.44 10.49
CA ASP A 128 -6.28 17.97 9.80
C ASP A 128 -7.58 17.68 10.55
N TYR A 129 -7.70 16.47 11.12
CA TYR A 129 -8.85 16.10 11.95
C TYR A 129 -8.99 16.99 13.18
N LEU A 130 -7.89 17.26 13.88
CA LEU A 130 -7.88 18.10 15.09
C LEU A 130 -8.17 19.57 14.76
N ILE A 131 -7.60 20.09 13.67
CA ILE A 131 -7.87 21.47 13.20
C ILE A 131 -9.35 21.62 12.85
N SER A 132 -9.90 20.68 12.08
CA SER A 132 -11.30 20.70 11.67
C SER A 132 -12.25 20.60 12.87
N SER A 133 -11.94 19.72 13.82
CA SER A 133 -12.74 19.55 15.05
C SER A 133 -12.72 20.81 15.91
N SER A 134 -11.56 21.46 16.05
CA SER A 134 -11.43 22.73 16.79
C SER A 134 -12.23 23.85 16.13
N GLN A 135 -12.23 23.94 14.80
CA GLN A 135 -13.02 24.93 14.06
C GLN A 135 -14.53 24.73 14.27
N LEU A 136 -14.98 23.48 14.18
CA LEU A 136 -16.39 23.12 14.37
C LEU A 136 -16.87 23.47 15.78
N LEU A 137 -16.05 23.20 16.81
CA LEU A 137 -16.31 23.60 18.19
C LEU A 137 -16.33 25.13 18.37
N SER A 138 -15.45 25.85 17.67
CA SER A 138 -15.39 27.32 17.78
C SER A 138 -16.59 28.03 17.15
N GLN A 139 -17.23 27.39 16.17
CA GLN A 139 -18.40 27.92 15.46
C GLN A 139 -19.72 27.30 15.94
N PHE A 140 -19.64 26.37 16.90
CA PHE A 140 -20.82 25.71 17.43
C PHE A 140 -21.55 26.67 18.37
N GLU A 141 -22.67 27.22 17.89
CA GLU A 141 -23.58 27.99 18.70
C GLU A 141 -24.91 27.27 18.83
N LEU A 142 -25.30 26.99 20.06
CA LEU A 142 -26.63 26.48 20.38
C LEU A 142 -27.59 27.67 20.45
N VAL A 143 -28.32 27.92 19.37
CA VAL A 143 -29.37 28.95 19.35
C VAL A 143 -30.67 28.33 19.85
N GLN A 144 -31.20 28.88 20.94
CA GLN A 144 -32.53 28.55 21.42
C GLN A 144 -33.54 29.37 20.61
N LEU A 145 -34.25 28.70 19.70
CA LEU A 145 -35.36 29.30 18.97
C LEU A 145 -36.55 29.41 19.91
N GLU A 146 -36.87 30.64 20.34
CA GLU A 146 -38.12 30.91 21.04
C GLU A 146 -39.29 30.67 20.08
N ASN A 147 -39.89 29.48 20.17
CA ASN A 147 -41.18 29.20 19.56
C ASN A 147 -42.28 29.77 20.46
N ASN A 148 -42.48 31.09 20.35
CA ASN A 148 -43.65 31.73 20.95
C ASN A 148 -44.89 31.15 20.25
N GLN A 149 -45.60 30.28 20.96
CA GLN A 149 -46.86 29.69 20.53
C GLN A 149 -47.93 30.78 20.40
N SER A 150 -47.91 31.53 19.30
CA SER A 150 -49.03 32.34 18.86
C SER A 150 -49.55 31.74 17.56
N PHE A 151 -50.66 31.02 17.70
CA PHE A 151 -51.43 30.43 16.60
C PHE A 151 -51.90 31.49 15.57
N GLU A 152 -51.90 32.78 15.93
CA GLU A 152 -52.33 33.90 15.08
C GLU A 152 -51.34 34.26 13.95
N HIS A 153 -50.10 33.76 13.97
CA HIS A 153 -49.07 34.12 12.97
C HIS A 153 -48.66 32.97 12.03
N THR A 154 -49.36 31.83 12.08
CA THR A 154 -49.16 30.75 11.08
C THR A 154 -50.15 30.96 9.93
N VAL A 155 -49.72 31.68 8.89
CA VAL A 155 -50.39 31.77 7.58
C VAL A 155 -49.43 31.24 6.51
#